data_AF-A0A7C5GC06-F1
#
_entry.id   AF-A0A7C5GC06-F1
#
_cell.length_a   1.000
_cell.length_b   1.000
_cell.length_c   1.000
_cell.angle_alpha   90.00
_cell.angle_beta   90.00
_cell.angle_gamma   90.00
#
_symmetry.space_group_name_H-M   'P 1'
#
loop_
_entity.id
_entity.type
_entity.pdbx_description
1 polymer ?
#
loop_
_entity_poly.entity_id
_entity_poly.type
_entity_poly.pdbx_seq_one_letter_code
_entity_poly.pdbx_strand_id
1 'polypeptide(L)'
;MSDQTNTGPVVAADGRPLKQSLQRALRRQKLRALALIAPLLIFILVAFIAPIGDMLFRSIENEIVSETLPHTVVALKDWNYESGEMPDEAVFAALAQDLLVAVKSKTHTKLGS
;
A
#
# COMPACT_ATOMS: atom_id res chain seq x y z
N MET A 1 10.83 -62.42 26.70
CA MET A 1 11.23 -61.10 27.24
C MET A 1 10.59 -60.06 26.33
N SER A 2 9.53 -59.42 26.82
CA SER A 2 8.61 -58.56 26.05
C SER A 2 9.22 -57.19 25.74
N ASP A 3 9.20 -56.84 24.47
CA ASP A 3 9.56 -55.53 23.93
C ASP A 3 8.56 -54.48 24.45
N GLN A 4 9.00 -53.59 25.34
CA GLN A 4 8.16 -52.48 25.79
C GLN A 4 8.27 -51.34 24.78
N THR A 5 7.26 -51.24 23.91
CA THR A 5 7.07 -50.12 23.00
C THR A 5 6.73 -48.86 23.82
N ASN A 6 7.78 -48.18 24.29
CA ASN A 6 7.69 -46.95 25.06
C ASN A 6 7.05 -45.85 24.20
N THR A 7 5.72 -45.72 24.30
CA THR A 7 4.88 -44.79 23.54
C THR A 7 4.74 -43.43 24.24
N GLY A 8 5.60 -43.16 25.23
CA GLY A 8 5.64 -41.91 25.97
C GLY A 8 6.32 -40.79 25.18
N PRO A 9 6.02 -39.51 25.48
CA PRO A 9 6.71 -38.38 24.87
C PRO A 9 8.22 -38.50 25.10
N VAL A 10 9.03 -38.38 24.04
CA VAL A 10 10.49 -38.38 24.17
C VAL A 10 10.91 -37.17 24.99
N VAL A 11 11.43 -37.40 26.19
CA VAL A 11 11.78 -36.36 27.17
C VAL A 11 13.27 -36.07 27.09
N ALA A 12 13.66 -34.81 27.16
CA ALA A 12 15.06 -34.41 27.29
C ALA A 12 15.55 -34.62 28.75
N ALA A 13 16.87 -34.57 28.97
CA ALA A 13 17.51 -34.83 30.27
C ALA A 13 17.02 -33.90 31.42
N ASP A 14 16.32 -32.81 31.07
CA ASP A 14 15.74 -31.80 31.94
C ASP A 14 14.22 -31.98 32.19
N GLY A 15 13.64 -33.11 31.80
CA GLY A 15 12.23 -33.45 32.07
C GLY A 15 11.21 -32.76 31.15
N ARG A 16 11.66 -31.96 30.19
CA ARG A 16 10.80 -31.26 29.22
C ARG A 16 10.62 -32.10 27.95
N PRO A 17 9.43 -32.06 27.31
CA PRO A 17 9.23 -32.76 26.04
C PRO A 17 10.21 -32.25 24.98
N LEU A 18 10.98 -33.14 24.35
CA LEU A 18 12.03 -32.80 23.39
C LEU A 18 11.51 -31.93 22.23
N LYS A 19 10.27 -32.18 21.79
CA LYS A 19 9.61 -31.38 20.75
C LYS A 19 9.51 -29.89 21.13
N GLN A 20 9.21 -29.58 22.39
CA GLN A 20 9.05 -28.20 22.86
C GLN A 20 10.41 -27.48 22.97
N SER A 21 11.44 -28.14 23.50
CA SER A 21 12.78 -27.57 23.60
C SER A 21 13.37 -27.33 22.20
N LEU A 22 13.17 -28.27 21.27
CA LEU A 22 13.60 -28.14 19.88
C LEU A 22 12.92 -26.96 19.16
N GLN A 23 11.59 -26.83 19.28
CA GLN A 23 10.87 -25.71 18.68
C GLN A 23 11.33 -24.35 19.24
N ARG A 24 11.63 -24.26 20.54
CA ARG A 24 12.14 -23.03 21.16
C ARG A 24 13.54 -22.69 20.65
N ALA A 25 14.42 -23.67 20.55
CA ALA A 25 15.77 -23.49 20.00
C ALA A 25 15.71 -23.03 18.53
N LEU A 26 14.88 -23.68 17.71
CA LEU A 26 14.68 -23.32 16.30
C LEU A 26 14.10 -21.91 16.13
N ARG A 27 13.12 -21.50 16.94
CA ARG A 27 12.59 -20.13 16.92
C ARG A 27 13.68 -19.10 17.25
N ARG A 28 14.52 -19.38 18.24
CA ARG A 28 15.61 -18.48 18.64
C ARG A 28 16.68 -18.35 17.55
N GLN A 29 16.99 -19.43 16.85
CA GLN A 29 17.89 -19.42 15.70
C GLN A 29 17.31 -18.60 14.54
N LYS A 30 16.03 -18.82 14.19
CA LYS A 30 15.33 -18.06 13.15
C LYS A 30 15.25 -16.57 13.50
N LEU A 31 14.92 -16.22 14.74
CA LEU A 31 14.84 -14.83 15.17
C LEU A 31 16.21 -14.13 15.12
N ARG A 32 17.30 -14.83 15.47
CA ARG A 32 18.66 -14.30 15.32
C ARG A 32 19.03 -14.07 13.86
N ALA A 33 18.74 -15.03 12.99
CA ALA A 33 18.99 -14.88 11.56
C ALA A 33 18.19 -13.71 10.97
N LEU A 34 16.91 -13.58 11.33
CA LEU A 34 16.07 -12.44 10.94
C LEU A 34 16.61 -11.12 11.51
N ALA A 35 17.05 -11.08 12.77
CA ALA A 35 17.59 -9.87 13.39
C ALA A 35 18.88 -9.38 12.70
N LEU A 36 19.71 -10.28 12.17
CA LEU A 36 20.91 -9.92 11.41
C LEU A 36 20.58 -9.24 10.07
N ILE A 37 19.50 -9.66 9.40
CA ILE A 37 19.08 -9.07 8.12
C ILE A 37 18.03 -7.97 8.27
N ALA A 38 17.42 -7.84 9.44
CA ALA A 38 16.34 -6.90 9.72
C ALA A 38 16.70 -5.44 9.39
N PRO A 39 17.92 -4.91 9.72
CA PRO A 39 18.25 -3.53 9.39
C PRO A 39 18.19 -3.25 7.89
N LEU A 40 18.75 -4.16 7.08
CA LEU A 40 18.73 -4.04 5.62
C LEU A 40 17.31 -4.21 5.07
N LEU A 41 16.55 -5.16 5.61
CA LEU A 41 15.16 -5.40 5.21
C LEU A 41 14.25 -4.21 5.52
N ILE A 42 14.39 -3.62 6.71
CA ILE A 42 13.66 -2.41 7.11
C ILE A 42 14.04 -1.25 6.19
N PHE A 43 15.32 -1.08 5.88
CA PHE A 43 15.76 -0.06 4.94
C PHE A 43 15.08 -0.23 3.57
N ILE A 44 15.02 -1.45 3.04
CA ILE A 44 14.35 -1.72 1.76
C ILE A 44 12.85 -1.43 1.83
N LEU A 45 12.18 -1.85 2.91
CA LEU A 45 10.75 -1.60 3.11
C LEU A 45 10.44 -0.10 3.12
N VAL A 46 11.25 0.70 3.81
CA VAL A 46 11.03 2.14 3.93
C VAL A 46 11.48 2.91 2.69
N ALA A 47 12.64 2.59 2.13
CA ALA A 47 13.23 3.36 1.03
C ALA A 47 12.62 3.02 -0.33
N PHE A 48 12.09 1.81 -0.51
CA PHE A 48 11.55 1.37 -1.80
C PHE A 48 10.07 1.03 -1.70
N ILE A 49 9.68 0.11 -0.81
CA ILE A 49 8.30 -0.43 -0.81
C ILE A 49 7.29 0.65 -0.41
N ALA A 50 7.58 1.47 0.62
CA ALA A 50 6.69 2.55 1.03
C ALA A 50 6.48 3.62 -0.07
N PRO A 51 7.52 4.19 -0.71
CA PRO A 51 7.34 5.11 -1.84
C PRO A 51 6.64 4.47 -3.04
N ILE A 52 6.91 3.20 -3.36
CA ILE A 52 6.20 2.48 -4.43
C ILE A 52 4.71 2.41 -4.10
N GLY A 53 4.34 2.10 -2.85
CA GLY A 53 2.97 2.13 -2.39
C GLY A 53 2.34 3.51 -2.60
N ASP A 54 3.00 4.58 -2.14
CA ASP A 54 2.54 5.97 -2.34
C ASP A 54 2.29 6.29 -3.81
N MET A 55 3.21 5.91 -4.69
CA MET A 55 3.07 6.12 -6.13
C MET A 55 1.93 5.31 -6.75
N LEU A 56 1.68 4.08 -6.27
CA LEU A 56 0.55 3.27 -6.73
C LEU A 56 -0.79 3.88 -6.31
N PHE A 57 -0.92 4.38 -5.07
CA PHE A 57 -2.14 5.08 -4.63
C PHE A 57 -2.38 6.35 -5.45
N ARG A 58 -1.33 7.18 -5.69
CA ARG A 58 -1.40 8.35 -6.59
C ARG A 58 -1.82 8.01 -8.03
N SER A 59 -1.53 6.79 -8.50
CA SER A 59 -1.90 6.36 -9.86
C SER A 59 -3.37 6.00 -10.03
N ILE A 60 -4.08 5.72 -8.93
CA ILE A 60 -5.51 5.39 -8.92
C ILE A 60 -6.32 6.64 -8.56
N GLU A 61 -5.84 7.40 -7.57
CA GLU A 61 -6.44 8.66 -7.10
C GLU A 61 -5.53 9.82 -7.49
N ASN A 62 -5.67 10.31 -8.73
CA ASN A 62 -5.11 11.61 -9.07
C ASN A 62 -6.05 12.70 -8.51
N GLU A 63 -6.05 12.86 -7.18
CA GLU A 63 -6.87 13.84 -6.46
C GLU A 63 -6.67 15.26 -7.00
N ILE A 64 -5.51 15.54 -7.62
CA ILE A 64 -5.17 16.85 -8.18
C ILE A 64 -6.25 17.35 -9.15
N VAL A 65 -6.83 16.48 -9.98
CA VAL A 65 -7.86 16.89 -10.95
C VAL A 65 -9.17 17.21 -10.24
N SER A 66 -9.59 16.36 -9.29
CA SER A 66 -10.82 16.55 -8.52
C SER A 66 -10.74 17.74 -7.56
N GLU A 67 -9.58 17.98 -6.95
CA GLU A 67 -9.33 19.11 -6.04
C GLU A 67 -9.18 20.44 -6.79
N THR A 68 -8.53 20.43 -7.95
CA THR A 68 -8.27 21.66 -8.71
C THR A 68 -9.45 22.06 -9.57
N LEU A 69 -10.24 21.08 -10.07
CA LEU A 69 -11.38 21.29 -10.96
C LEU A 69 -12.67 20.61 -10.45
N PRO A 70 -13.11 20.90 -9.20
CA PRO A 70 -14.22 20.18 -8.57
C PRO A 70 -15.56 20.35 -9.29
N HIS A 71 -15.84 21.54 -9.84
CA HIS A 71 -17.10 21.78 -10.56
C HIS A 71 -17.08 21.15 -11.95
N THR A 72 -15.92 21.17 -12.62
CA THR A 72 -15.72 20.60 -13.95
C THR A 72 -15.87 19.09 -13.96
N VAL A 73 -15.30 18.40 -12.96
CA VAL A 73 -15.40 16.93 -12.85
C VAL A 73 -16.87 16.50 -12.65
N VAL A 74 -17.64 17.26 -11.90
CA VAL A 74 -19.08 17.00 -11.72
C VAL A 74 -19.84 17.21 -13.02
N ALA A 75 -19.59 18.32 -13.73
CA ALA A 75 -20.27 18.63 -14.99
C ALA A 75 -19.90 17.64 -16.11
N LEU A 76 -18.68 17.12 -16.12
CA LEU A 76 -18.21 16.12 -17.09
C LEU A 76 -18.81 14.73 -16.88
N LYS A 77 -19.37 14.44 -15.70
CA LYS A 77 -19.89 13.10 -15.36
C LYS A 77 -20.97 12.61 -16.32
N ASP A 78 -21.77 13.53 -16.82
CA ASP A 78 -22.90 13.24 -17.72
C ASP A 78 -22.49 13.28 -19.20
N TRP A 79 -21.28 13.74 -19.51
CA TRP A 79 -20.78 13.81 -20.88
C TRP A 79 -20.16 12.48 -21.33
N ASN A 80 -20.55 12.03 -22.53
CA ASN A 80 -20.00 10.82 -23.14
C ASN A 80 -18.85 11.16 -24.10
N TYR A 81 -17.62 10.80 -23.72
CA TYR A 81 -16.43 11.04 -24.54
C TYR A 81 -16.42 10.25 -25.87
N GLU A 82 -17.12 9.12 -25.95
CA GLU A 82 -17.16 8.27 -27.17
C GLU A 82 -18.07 8.82 -28.26
N SER A 83 -18.94 9.78 -27.91
CA SER A 83 -19.86 10.42 -28.87
C SER A 83 -19.14 11.23 -29.94
N GLY A 84 -17.93 11.73 -29.65
CA GLY A 84 -17.23 12.71 -30.48
C GLY A 84 -17.86 14.11 -30.48
N GLU A 85 -18.93 14.32 -29.71
CA GLU A 85 -19.59 15.61 -29.55
C GLU A 85 -18.93 16.42 -28.44
N MET A 86 -18.96 17.74 -28.58
CA MET A 86 -18.44 18.63 -27.56
C MET A 86 -19.30 18.55 -26.29
N PRO A 87 -18.71 18.71 -25.09
CA PRO A 87 -19.48 18.84 -23.86
C PRO A 87 -20.42 20.05 -23.89
N ASP A 88 -21.47 20.01 -23.09
CA ASP A 88 -22.40 21.13 -22.94
C ASP A 88 -21.68 22.39 -22.44
N GLU A 89 -22.26 23.56 -22.74
CA GLU A 89 -21.74 24.88 -22.31
C GLU A 89 -21.55 24.97 -20.78
N ALA A 90 -22.38 24.24 -20.02
CA ALA A 90 -22.26 24.15 -18.56
C ALA A 90 -20.90 23.62 -18.10
N VAL A 91 -20.28 22.72 -18.86
CA VAL A 91 -18.94 22.17 -18.59
C VAL A 91 -17.87 23.24 -18.77
N PHE A 92 -17.97 24.05 -19.83
CA PHE A 92 -17.03 25.16 -20.09
C PHE A 92 -17.16 26.27 -19.03
N ALA A 93 -18.38 26.59 -18.59
CA ALA A 93 -18.61 27.54 -17.51
C ALA A 93 -18.01 27.05 -16.17
N ALA A 94 -18.19 25.76 -15.85
CA ALA A 94 -17.58 25.14 -14.67
C ALA A 94 -16.04 25.16 -14.74
N LEU A 95 -15.47 24.87 -15.90
CA LEU A 95 -14.02 24.95 -16.13
C LEU A 95 -13.48 26.37 -15.93
N ALA A 96 -14.16 27.39 -16.46
CA ALA A 96 -13.75 28.77 -16.26
C ALA A 96 -13.79 29.18 -14.78
N GLN A 97 -14.82 28.74 -14.04
CA GLN A 97 -14.94 28.99 -12.60
C GLN A 97 -13.79 28.35 -11.82
N ASP A 98 -13.51 27.07 -12.07
CA ASP A 98 -12.44 26.34 -11.39
C ASP A 98 -11.06 26.92 -11.71
N LEU A 99 -10.80 27.27 -12.98
CA LEU A 99 -9.53 27.87 -13.40
C LEU A 99 -9.29 29.25 -12.77
N LEU A 100 -10.32 30.09 -12.61
CA LEU A 100 -10.18 31.36 -11.92
C LEU A 100 -9.71 31.17 -10.47
N VAL A 101 -10.26 30.17 -9.78
CA VAL A 101 -9.86 29.82 -8.41
C VAL A 101 -8.44 29.24 -8.41
N ALA A 102 -8.14 28.30 -9.29
CA ALA A 102 -6.84 27.64 -9.41
C ALA A 102 -5.70 28.61 -9.80
N VAL A 103 -6.00 29.65 -10.58
CA VAL A 103 -5.06 30.74 -10.90
C VAL A 103 -4.80 31.59 -9.66
N LYS A 104 -5.86 31.99 -8.95
CA LYS A 104 -5.75 32.78 -7.71
C LYS A 104 -4.95 32.06 -6.62
N SER A 105 -5.11 30.73 -6.50
CA SER A 105 -4.40 29.88 -5.56
C SER A 105 -3.02 29.41 -6.05
N LYS A 106 -2.64 29.73 -7.29
CA LYS A 106 -1.41 29.24 -7.96
C LYS A 106 -1.33 27.71 -8.04
N THR A 107 -2.46 27.01 -8.13
CA THR A 107 -2.53 25.55 -8.29
C THR A 107 -2.82 25.11 -9.73
N HIS A 108 -3.17 26.03 -10.63
CA HIS A 108 -3.47 25.72 -12.05
C HIS A 108 -2.39 24.93 -12.80
N THR A 109 -1.10 25.04 -12.44
CA THR A 109 -0.01 24.29 -13.07
C THR A 109 0.16 22.86 -12.55
N LYS A 110 -0.53 22.49 -11.46
CA LYS A 110 -0.41 21.15 -10.85
C LYS A 110 -1.10 20.06 -11.65
N LEU A 111 -2.04 20.42 -12.54
CA LEU A 111 -2.80 19.47 -13.37
C LEU A 111 -1.93 18.64 -14.33
N GLY A 112 -0.68 19.07 -14.60
CA GLY A 112 0.26 18.38 -15.50
C GLY A 112 1.50 17.78 -14.82
N SER A 113 1.55 17.77 -13.48
CA SER A 113 2.65 17.19 -12.68
C SER A 113 2.22 15.89 -12.02
#